data_AF-A0A936K425-F1
#
_entry.id   AF-A0A936K425-F1
#
_cell.length_a   1.000
_cell.length_b   1.000
_cell.length_c   1.000
_cell.angle_alpha   90.00
_cell.angle_beta   90.00
_cell.angle_gamma   90.00
#
_symmetry.space_group_name_H-M   'P 1'
#
loop_
_entity.id
_entity.type
_entity.pdbx_description
1 polymer ?
#
loop_
_entity_poly.entity_id
_entity_poly.type
_entity_poly.pdbx_seq_one_letter_code
_entity_poly.pdbx_strand_id
1 'polypeptide(L)'
;MRKSSSQLQLSRRGARLGRERGVTLIDALIAIVILSFGLIGMTRMQGRMVTAATDAQLRTTAIQMADELLNTVIVDNVNAACYTLPQSGACGSSAATARTTDWATRVAATMPGTVTKTVTLNAGNGQMMVSIGWTARDAADARLLNVVTDVR
;
A
#
# COMPACT_ATOMS: atom_id res chain seq x y z
N MET A 1 23.51 84.39 -43.67
CA MET A 1 22.05 84.14 -43.72
C MET A 1 21.79 82.70 -43.30
N ARG A 2 20.90 82.54 -42.30
CA ARG A 2 20.00 81.41 -42.01
C ARG A 2 20.55 79.97 -41.86
N LYS A 3 20.46 79.51 -40.60
CA LYS A 3 19.68 78.34 -40.11
C LYS A 3 19.98 76.98 -40.77
N SER A 4 20.18 75.89 -40.03
CA SER A 4 19.26 75.44 -39.00
C SER A 4 19.86 74.31 -38.18
N SER A 5 19.91 74.51 -36.87
CA SER A 5 20.10 73.48 -35.87
C SER A 5 18.85 72.59 -35.83
N SER A 6 19.00 71.29 -36.13
CA SER A 6 17.91 70.31 -36.01
C SER A 6 18.19 69.40 -34.82
N GLN A 7 17.46 69.68 -33.75
CA GLN A 7 17.56 69.10 -32.41
C GLN A 7 17.10 67.63 -32.37
N LEU A 8 17.79 66.88 -31.50
CA LEU A 8 17.46 65.58 -30.92
C LEU A 8 15.96 65.32 -30.68
N GLN A 9 15.50 64.09 -30.94
CA GLN A 9 14.36 63.51 -30.22
C GLN A 9 14.60 62.02 -29.90
N LEU A 10 15.46 61.76 -28.92
CA LEU A 10 15.44 60.50 -28.17
C LEU A 10 14.16 60.46 -27.34
N SER A 11 13.15 59.75 -27.86
CA SER A 11 11.90 59.49 -27.16
C SER A 11 12.17 58.61 -25.93
N ARG A 12 12.45 59.24 -24.79
CA ARG A 12 12.41 58.57 -23.49
C ARG A 12 10.95 58.25 -23.16
N ARG A 13 10.51 57.04 -23.50
CA ARG A 13 9.27 56.47 -22.95
C ARG A 13 9.47 56.31 -21.44
N GLY A 14 8.95 57.25 -20.67
CA GLY A 14 8.90 57.14 -19.21
C GLY A 14 8.05 55.93 -18.82
N ALA A 15 8.66 54.94 -18.17
CA ALA A 15 7.94 53.88 -17.49
C ALA A 15 7.07 54.54 -16.40
N ARG A 16 5.75 54.45 -16.54
CA ARG A 16 4.84 54.85 -15.47
C ARG A 16 4.96 53.81 -14.37
N LEU A 17 5.81 54.09 -13.38
CA LEU A 17 5.77 53.40 -12.09
C LEU A 17 4.46 53.84 -11.41
N GLY A 18 3.43 53.01 -11.57
CA GLY A 18 2.18 53.15 -10.84
C GLY A 18 2.48 53.14 -9.34
N ARG A 19 1.90 54.11 -8.62
CA ARG A 19 1.97 54.20 -7.15
C ARG A 19 1.48 52.88 -6.54
N GLU A 20 2.40 52.13 -5.94
CA GLU A 20 2.08 51.00 -5.08
C GLU A 20 1.22 51.52 -3.92
N ARG A 21 -0.06 51.14 -3.93
CA ARG A 21 -0.97 51.38 -2.81
C ARG A 21 -0.90 50.14 -1.93
N GLY A 22 -0.58 50.34 -0.65
CA GLY A 22 -0.22 49.33 0.35
C GLY A 22 -1.29 48.29 0.71
N VAL A 23 -1.79 47.55 -0.27
CA VAL A 23 -2.68 46.39 -0.12
C VAL A 23 -1.93 45.07 -0.39
N THR A 24 -0.68 45.13 -0.88
CA THR A 24 0.15 43.97 -1.23
C THR A 24 0.41 43.02 -0.05
N LEU A 25 0.55 43.57 1.16
CA LEU A 25 0.81 42.77 2.36
C LEU A 25 -0.44 41.97 2.81
N ILE A 26 -1.63 42.57 2.68
CA ILE A 26 -2.90 41.89 2.97
C ILE A 26 -3.18 40.81 1.90
N ASP A 27 -2.93 41.12 0.63
CA ASP A 27 -3.09 40.17 -0.47
C ASP A 27 -2.16 38.95 -0.32
N ALA A 28 -0.89 39.17 0.03
CA ALA A 28 0.06 38.10 0.33
C ALA A 28 -0.38 37.26 1.54
N LEU A 29 -0.92 37.88 2.60
CA LEU A 29 -1.45 37.16 3.75
C LEU A 29 -2.65 36.29 3.38
N ILE A 30 -3.59 36.81 2.58
CA ILE A 30 -4.74 36.04 2.09
C ILE A 30 -4.26 34.87 1.23
N ALA A 31 -3.29 35.09 0.34
CA ALA A 31 -2.71 34.04 -0.49
C ALA A 31 -2.05 32.93 0.35
N ILE A 32 -1.26 33.30 1.36
CA ILE A 32 -0.62 32.33 2.28
C ILE A 32 -1.67 31.55 3.08
N VAL A 33 -2.75 32.20 3.53
CA VAL A 33 -3.85 31.53 4.25
C VAL A 33 -4.54 30.50 3.36
N ILE A 34 -4.92 30.88 2.14
CA ILE A 34 -5.55 29.97 1.17
C ILE A 34 -4.61 28.80 0.83
N LEU A 35 -3.33 29.09 0.57
CA LEU A 35 -2.31 28.07 0.30
C LEU A 35 -2.15 27.11 1.49
N SER A 36 -2.12 27.63 2.71
CA SER A 36 -1.99 26.83 3.93
C SER A 36 -3.16 25.85 4.06
N PHE A 37 -4.39 26.29 3.82
CA PHE A 37 -5.55 25.39 3.81
C PHE A 37 -5.46 24.32 2.72
N GLY A 38 -4.99 24.69 1.52
CA GLY A 38 -4.74 23.75 0.43
C GLY A 38 -3.73 22.67 0.79
N LEU A 39 -2.60 23.05 1.42
CA LEU A 39 -1.56 22.13 1.85
C LEU A 39 -2.04 21.18 2.95
N ILE A 40 -2.80 21.66 3.94
CA ILE A 40 -3.39 20.79 4.97
C ILE A 40 -4.35 19.77 4.33
N GLY A 41 -5.14 20.19 3.34
CA GLY A 41 -6.00 19.29 2.57
C GLY A 41 -5.21 18.18 1.87
N MET A 42 -4.12 18.55 1.20
CA MET A 42 -3.23 17.60 0.52
C MET A 42 -2.57 16.61 1.48
N THR A 43 -2.05 17.08 2.63
CA THR A 43 -1.40 16.20 3.62
C THR A 43 -2.36 15.14 4.15
N ARG A 44 -3.64 15.48 4.34
CA ARG A 44 -4.66 14.48 4.74
C ARG A 44 -4.90 13.43 3.66
N MET A 45 -4.93 13.83 2.40
CA MET A 45 -5.04 12.90 1.28
C MET A 45 -3.82 11.98 1.19
N GLN A 46 -2.60 12.55 1.33
CA GLN A 46 -1.36 11.78 1.35
C GLN A 46 -1.36 10.72 2.45
N GLY A 47 -1.81 11.07 3.67
CA GLY A 47 -1.94 10.09 4.76
C GLY A 47 -2.86 8.91 4.41
N ARG A 48 -4.03 9.19 3.83
CA ARG A 48 -4.97 8.13 3.39
C ARG A 48 -4.39 7.24 2.28
N MET A 49 -3.67 7.84 1.33
CA MET A 49 -3.02 7.09 0.26
C MET A 49 -1.95 6.14 0.80
N VAL A 50 -1.15 6.58 1.78
CA VAL A 50 -0.15 5.73 2.44
C VAL A 50 -0.80 4.54 3.12
N THR A 51 -1.87 4.74 3.91
CA THR A 51 -2.59 3.64 4.55
C THR A 51 -3.22 2.67 3.55
N ALA A 52 -3.76 3.18 2.44
CA ALA A 52 -4.32 2.33 1.39
C ALA A 52 -3.22 1.50 0.69
N ALA A 53 -2.07 2.12 0.41
CA ALA A 53 -0.93 1.44 -0.19
C ALA A 53 -0.36 0.34 0.72
N THR A 54 -0.29 0.58 2.04
CA THR A 54 0.17 -0.43 2.99
C THR A 54 -0.79 -1.61 3.10
N ASP A 55 -2.11 -1.39 3.11
CA ASP A 55 -3.10 -2.49 3.11
C ASP A 55 -2.99 -3.34 1.83
N ALA A 56 -2.86 -2.69 0.67
CA ALA A 56 -2.68 -3.38 -0.61
C ALA A 56 -1.37 -4.21 -0.63
N GLN A 57 -0.29 -3.67 -0.07
CA GLN A 57 0.97 -4.39 0.05
C GLN A 57 0.83 -5.62 0.95
N LEU A 58 0.19 -5.50 2.11
CA LEU A 58 -0.05 -6.62 3.03
C LEU A 58 -0.89 -7.72 2.38
N ARG A 59 -1.94 -7.36 1.65
CA ARG A 59 -2.74 -8.32 0.88
C ARG A 59 -1.90 -9.05 -0.16
N THR A 60 -1.03 -8.35 -0.87
CA THR A 60 -0.14 -8.95 -1.87
C THR A 60 0.84 -9.93 -1.22
N THR A 61 1.43 -9.56 -0.09
CA THR A 61 2.31 -10.47 0.69
C THR A 61 1.55 -11.70 1.17
N ALA A 62 0.31 -11.55 1.64
CA ALA A 62 -0.53 -12.66 2.07
C ALA A 62 -0.83 -13.64 0.93
N ILE A 63 -1.15 -13.13 -0.27
CA ILE A 63 -1.35 -13.94 -1.47
C ILE A 63 -0.07 -14.71 -1.82
N GLN A 64 1.08 -14.04 -1.86
CA GLN A 64 2.37 -14.67 -2.16
C GLN A 64 2.69 -15.81 -1.18
N MET A 65 2.42 -15.62 0.12
CA MET A 65 2.64 -16.66 1.13
C MET A 65 1.65 -17.82 1.00
N ALA A 66 0.40 -17.56 0.63
CA ALA A 66 -0.58 -18.61 0.39
C ALA A 66 -0.21 -19.43 -0.86
N ASP A 67 0.19 -18.76 -1.94
CA ASP A 67 0.65 -19.40 -3.18
C ASP A 67 1.93 -20.21 -2.98
N GLU A 68 2.88 -19.73 -2.17
CA GLU A 68 4.09 -20.49 -1.82
C GLU A 68 3.75 -21.84 -1.19
N LEU A 69 2.89 -21.86 -0.17
CA LEU A 69 2.49 -23.08 0.50
C LEU A 69 1.77 -24.00 -0.47
N LEU A 70 0.81 -23.45 -1.20
CA LEU A 70 -0.01 -24.22 -2.12
C LEU A 70 0.82 -24.86 -3.24
N ASN A 71 1.75 -24.11 -3.85
CA ASN A 71 2.66 -24.64 -4.86
C ASN A 71 3.55 -25.74 -4.28
N THR A 72 3.95 -25.62 -3.01
CA THR A 72 4.67 -26.69 -2.31
C THR A 72 3.81 -27.95 -2.18
N VAL A 73 2.52 -27.81 -1.85
CA VAL A 73 1.60 -28.95 -1.75
C VAL A 73 1.38 -29.60 -3.10
N ILE A 74 1.25 -28.84 -4.19
CA ILE A 74 1.06 -29.38 -5.54
C ILE A 74 2.26 -30.24 -5.95
N VAL A 75 3.48 -29.82 -5.62
CA VAL A 75 4.71 -30.58 -5.91
C VAL A 75 4.81 -31.85 -5.04
N ASP A 76 4.29 -31.80 -3.81
CA ASP A 76 4.32 -32.90 -2.82
C ASP A 76 2.90 -33.43 -2.53
N ASN A 77 2.11 -33.63 -3.59
CA ASN A 77 0.68 -33.93 -3.47
C ASN A 77 0.38 -35.24 -2.72
N VAL A 78 1.30 -36.21 -2.78
CA VAL A 78 1.24 -37.49 -2.04
C VAL A 78 1.14 -37.24 -0.53
N ASN A 79 1.75 -36.15 -0.05
CA ASN A 79 1.74 -35.76 1.36
C ASN A 79 0.76 -34.61 1.64
N ALA A 80 -0.21 -34.32 0.76
CA ALA A 80 -1.11 -33.16 0.90
C ALA A 80 -1.79 -33.05 2.27
N ALA A 81 -2.20 -34.18 2.86
CA ALA A 81 -2.82 -34.21 4.19
C ALA A 81 -1.90 -33.67 5.30
N CYS A 82 -0.58 -33.82 5.14
CA CYS A 82 0.41 -33.32 6.10
C CYS A 82 0.59 -31.80 6.10
N TYR A 83 0.06 -31.10 5.09
CA TYR A 83 0.16 -29.64 4.98
C TYR A 83 -1.01 -28.90 5.65
N THR A 84 -1.91 -29.61 6.33
CA THR A 84 -3.04 -28.99 7.04
C THR A 84 -2.59 -28.30 8.34
N LEU A 85 -3.29 -27.23 8.71
CA LEU A 85 -3.00 -26.41 9.88
C LEU A 85 -4.28 -25.89 10.53
N PRO A 86 -4.59 -26.25 11.80
CA PRO A 86 -3.91 -27.28 12.59
C PRO A 86 -3.96 -28.64 11.88
N GLN A 87 -2.95 -29.48 12.15
CA GLN A 87 -2.85 -30.80 11.51
C GLN A 87 -4.11 -31.62 11.77
N SER A 88 -4.70 -32.15 10.70
CA SER A 88 -5.92 -32.96 10.74
C SER A 88 -5.66 -34.32 10.07
N GLY A 89 -6.07 -35.39 10.74
CA GLY A 89 -5.86 -36.76 10.25
C GLY A 89 -4.43 -37.28 10.47
N ALA A 90 -4.13 -38.42 9.84
CA ALA A 90 -2.82 -39.04 9.93
C ALA A 90 -1.85 -38.40 8.93
N CYS A 91 -0.67 -38.00 9.43
CA CYS A 91 0.41 -37.51 8.60
C CYS A 91 1.63 -38.45 8.70
N GLY A 92 2.11 -38.94 7.55
CA GLY A 92 3.29 -39.81 7.45
C GLY A 92 4.61 -39.08 7.18
N SER A 93 4.57 -37.77 6.88
CA SER A 93 5.74 -36.97 6.49
C SER A 93 6.04 -35.88 7.52
N SER A 94 7.08 -36.11 8.32
CA SER A 94 7.60 -35.10 9.27
C SER A 94 8.18 -33.88 8.53
N ALA A 95 8.72 -34.08 7.33
CA ALA A 95 9.24 -33.00 6.48
C ALA A 95 8.11 -32.04 6.05
N ALA A 96 6.97 -32.54 5.61
CA ALA A 96 5.82 -31.71 5.23
C ALA A 96 5.25 -30.92 6.43
N THR A 97 5.18 -31.56 7.60
CA THR A 97 4.77 -30.89 8.85
C THR A 97 5.75 -29.79 9.25
N ALA A 98 7.06 -30.05 9.15
CA ALA A 98 8.10 -29.07 9.42
C ALA A 98 8.01 -27.86 8.47
N ARG A 99 7.82 -28.09 7.16
CA ARG A 99 7.63 -27.01 6.17
C ARG A 99 6.40 -26.17 6.48
N THR A 100 5.28 -26.80 6.84
CA THR A 100 4.03 -26.10 7.19
C THR A 100 4.22 -25.26 8.46
N THR A 101 5.00 -25.77 9.42
CA THR A 101 5.31 -25.05 10.67
C THR A 101 6.25 -23.87 10.43
N ASP A 102 7.25 -24.03 9.58
CA ASP A 102 8.14 -22.94 9.15
C ASP A 102 7.34 -21.85 8.42
N TRP A 103 6.52 -22.23 7.43
CA TRP A 103 5.61 -21.31 6.74
C TRP A 103 4.72 -20.56 7.73
N ALA A 104 4.09 -21.28 8.66
CA ALA A 104 3.24 -20.68 9.68
C ALA A 104 3.99 -19.68 10.57
N THR A 105 5.26 -19.94 10.85
CA THR A 105 6.13 -19.03 11.63
C THR A 105 6.49 -17.80 10.81
N ARG A 106 6.85 -17.96 9.54
CA ARG A 106 7.15 -16.85 8.62
C ARG A 106 5.94 -15.94 8.41
N VAL A 107 4.75 -16.50 8.23
CA VAL A 107 3.50 -15.73 8.12
C VAL A 107 3.27 -14.88 9.37
N ALA A 108 3.45 -15.45 10.57
CA ALA A 108 3.30 -14.70 11.83
C ALA A 108 4.38 -13.63 12.03
N ALA A 109 5.60 -13.86 11.54
CA ALA A 109 6.69 -12.87 11.62
C ALA A 109 6.54 -11.72 10.61
N THR A 110 5.91 -11.98 9.46
CA THR A 110 5.79 -11.02 8.36
C THR A 110 4.57 -10.10 8.52
N MET A 111 3.46 -10.64 9.03
CA MET A 111 2.23 -9.88 9.17
C MET A 111 2.16 -9.10 10.49
N PRO A 112 1.62 -7.87 10.48
CA PRO A 112 1.43 -7.10 11.71
C PRO A 112 0.26 -7.64 12.53
N GLY A 113 0.33 -7.42 13.85
CA GLY A 113 -0.79 -7.65 14.76
C GLY A 113 -1.06 -9.13 15.05
N THR A 114 -2.33 -9.44 15.30
CA THR A 114 -2.76 -10.81 15.57
C THR A 114 -3.00 -11.52 14.25
N VAL A 115 -2.31 -12.64 14.04
CA VAL A 115 -2.36 -13.39 12.78
C VAL A 115 -3.07 -14.72 12.99
N THR A 116 -4.09 -14.99 12.18
CA THR A 116 -4.75 -16.29 12.08
C THR A 116 -4.33 -16.99 10.80
N LYS A 117 -4.17 -18.30 10.86
CA LYS A 117 -3.70 -19.12 9.75
C LYS A 117 -4.36 -20.47 9.83
N THR A 118 -5.04 -20.86 8.76
CA THR A 118 -5.74 -22.13 8.67
C THR A 118 -5.48 -22.73 7.30
N VAL A 119 -5.21 -24.03 7.27
CA VAL A 119 -4.99 -24.77 6.05
C VAL A 119 -5.80 -26.04 6.13
N THR A 120 -6.72 -26.23 5.19
CA THR A 120 -7.68 -27.33 5.21
C THR A 120 -7.68 -28.07 3.88
N LEU A 121 -7.70 -29.39 3.95
CA LEU A 121 -7.81 -30.27 2.79
C LEU A 121 -9.21 -30.88 2.78
N ASN A 122 -9.94 -30.72 1.68
CA ASN A 122 -11.20 -31.40 1.47
C ASN A 122 -10.94 -32.74 0.76
N ALA A 123 -11.05 -33.84 1.51
CA ALA A 123 -10.80 -35.19 0.99
C ALA A 123 -11.79 -35.64 -0.11
N GLY A 124 -12.97 -35.02 -0.20
CA GLY A 124 -13.99 -35.39 -1.19
C GLY A 124 -13.70 -34.89 -2.60
N ASN A 125 -13.00 -33.76 -2.72
CA ASN A 125 -12.69 -33.14 -4.01
C ASN A 125 -11.19 -32.83 -4.21
N GLY A 126 -10.33 -33.06 -3.21
CA GLY A 126 -8.89 -32.78 -3.31
C GLY A 126 -8.53 -31.30 -3.21
N GLN A 127 -9.46 -30.42 -2.82
CA GLN A 127 -9.19 -28.99 -2.72
C GLN A 127 -8.50 -28.64 -1.41
N MET A 128 -7.40 -27.89 -1.52
CA MET A 128 -6.69 -27.29 -0.41
C MET A 128 -7.06 -25.81 -0.32
N MET A 129 -7.51 -25.40 0.87
CA MET A 129 -7.82 -24.00 1.19
C MET A 129 -6.81 -23.49 2.21
N VAL A 130 -6.13 -22.40 1.87
CA VAL A 130 -5.25 -21.64 2.75
C VAL A 130 -5.97 -20.34 3.11
N SER A 131 -6.15 -20.09 4.41
CA SER A 131 -6.76 -18.88 4.94
C SER A 131 -5.76 -18.18 5.86
N ILE A 132 -5.52 -16.91 5.59
CA ILE A 132 -4.62 -16.06 6.37
C ILE A 132 -5.40 -14.81 6.79
N GLY A 133 -5.46 -14.55 8.09
CA GLY A 133 -6.07 -13.38 8.67
C GLY A 133 -5.08 -12.55 9.47
N TRP A 134 -5.23 -11.24 9.45
CA TRP A 134 -4.40 -10.33 10.25
C TRP A 134 -5.18 -9.09 10.70
N THR A 135 -4.77 -8.50 11.82
CA THR A 135 -5.24 -7.19 12.26
C THR A 135 -4.17 -6.14 12.01
N ALA A 136 -4.48 -5.11 11.21
CA ALA A 136 -3.55 -3.99 11.06
C ALA A 136 -3.40 -3.24 12.38
N ARG A 137 -2.21 -2.69 12.66
CA ARG A 137 -1.90 -2.02 13.95
C ARG A 137 -2.90 -0.92 14.33
N ASP A 138 -3.50 -0.28 13.33
CA ASP A 138 -4.41 0.86 13.49
C ASP A 138 -5.88 0.50 13.21
N ALA A 139 -6.19 -0.79 12.94
CA ALA A 139 -7.54 -1.25 12.60
C ALA A 139 -8.06 -2.25 13.64
N ALA A 140 -9.26 -1.98 14.16
CA ALA A 140 -9.96 -2.90 15.06
C ALA A 140 -10.50 -4.14 14.32
N ASP A 141 -10.74 -4.05 13.01
CA ASP A 141 -11.32 -5.12 12.21
C ASP A 141 -10.26 -6.05 11.62
N ALA A 142 -10.46 -7.36 11.82
CA ALA A 142 -9.65 -8.39 11.21
C ALA A 142 -9.85 -8.43 9.69
N ARG A 143 -8.75 -8.45 8.93
CA ARG A 143 -8.74 -8.74 7.49
C ARG A 143 -8.55 -10.24 7.31
N LEU A 144 -9.35 -10.86 6.43
CA LEU A 144 -9.28 -12.28 6.10
C LEU A 144 -9.06 -12.45 4.59
N LEU A 145 -8.09 -13.30 4.22
CA LEU A 145 -7.81 -13.73 2.85
C LEU A 145 -7.94 -15.25 2.76
N ASN A 146 -8.76 -15.74 1.82
CA ASN A 146 -8.92 -17.16 1.55
C ASN A 146 -8.47 -17.46 0.11
N VAL A 147 -7.55 -18.41 -0.05
CA VAL A 147 -7.05 -18.90 -1.35
C VAL A 147 -7.35 -20.40 -1.42
N VAL A 148 -7.94 -20.87 -2.52
CA VAL A 148 -8.37 -22.26 -2.72
C VAL A 148 -7.82 -22.78 -4.02
N THR A 149 -7.24 -23.99 -3.99
CA THR A 149 -6.73 -24.65 -5.20
C THR A 149 -6.86 -26.17 -5.11
N ASP A 150 -6.97 -26.80 -6.27
CA ASP A 150 -7.02 -28.24 -6.43
C ASP A 150 -5.62 -28.88 -6.31
N VAL A 151 -5.51 -30.00 -5.60
CA VAL A 151 -4.23 -30.65 -5.27
C VAL A 151 -4.10 -32.05 -5.89
N ARG A 152 -5.04 -32.46 -6.76
CA ARG A 152 -5.06 -33.82 -7.31
C ARG A 152 -4.00 -34.07 -8.39
#